data_AF-A0ABD3ANA4-F1
#
_entry.id   AF-A0ABD3ANA4-F1
#
_cell.length_a   1.000
_cell.length_b   1.000
_cell.length_c   1.000
_cell.angle_alpha   90.00
_cell.angle_beta   90.00
_cell.angle_gamma   90.00
#
_symmetry.space_group_name_H-M   'P 1'
#
loop_
_entity.id
_entity.type
_entity.pdbx_description
1 polymer ?
#
loop_
_entity_poly.entity_id
_entity_poly.type
_entity_poly.pdbx_seq_one_letter_code
_entity_poly.pdbx_strand_id
1 'polypeptide(L)'
;MNKYHIPNFYNVKALPLDHRLCINSSGYVSEYLAQLEAGLKFPLPLFFHKVLEHFQVEIGQLHAKFICHINAYLITCVALGVKPSIGTFKEFFRLALSRVGYIFS
;
A
#
# COMPACT_ATOMS: atom_id res chain seq x y z
N MET A 1 16.67 -11.49 4.04
CA MET A 1 15.72 -10.53 3.45
C MET A 1 15.74 -10.70 1.94
N ASN A 2 14.59 -10.89 1.30
CA ASN A 2 14.50 -11.00 -0.16
C ASN A 2 14.58 -9.61 -0.84
N LYS A 3 14.56 -9.57 -2.18
CA LYS A 3 14.53 -8.33 -3.00
C LYS A 3 13.46 -7.32 -2.55
N TYR A 4 12.35 -7.80 -1.99
CA TYR A 4 11.22 -6.97 -1.57
C TYR A 4 11.23 -6.63 -0.07
N HIS A 5 12.29 -6.98 0.67
CA HIS A 5 12.42 -6.76 2.11
C HIS A 5 11.28 -7.39 2.93
N ILE A 6 10.73 -8.51 2.44
CA ILE A 6 9.75 -9.27 3.21
C ILE A 6 10.48 -9.97 4.37
N PRO A 7 9.99 -9.85 5.62
CA PRO A 7 10.58 -10.51 6.77
C PRO A 7 10.64 -12.03 6.60
N ASN A 8 11.70 -12.66 7.12
CA ASN A 8 11.95 -14.09 6.95
C ASN A 8 10.90 -14.99 7.65
N PHE A 9 10.07 -14.44 8.54
CA PHE A 9 8.96 -15.18 9.15
C PHE A 9 7.78 -15.41 8.20
N TYR A 10 7.75 -14.74 7.03
CA TYR A 10 6.85 -15.06 5.94
C TYR A 10 7.49 -16.08 4.99
N ASN A 11 6.71 -17.09 4.57
CA ASN A 11 7.11 -18.03 3.53
C ASN A 11 6.69 -17.49 2.16
N VAL A 12 7.61 -16.85 1.45
CA VAL A 12 7.34 -16.22 0.15
C VAL A 12 7.39 -17.26 -0.96
N LYS A 13 6.29 -17.40 -1.71
CA LYS A 13 6.18 -18.28 -2.88
C LYS A 13 5.75 -17.47 -4.09
N ALA A 14 6.55 -17.49 -5.15
CA ALA A 14 6.14 -16.97 -6.45
C ALA A 14 5.22 -18.01 -7.12
N LEU A 15 4.05 -17.56 -7.56
CA LEU A 15 3.11 -18.42 -8.28
C LEU A 15 3.40 -18.39 -9.79
N PRO A 16 3.05 -19.45 -10.53
CA PRO A 16 3.11 -19.45 -11.99
C PRO A 16 2.25 -18.32 -12.59
N LEU A 17 2.64 -17.80 -13.75
CA LEU A 17 2.00 -16.65 -14.41
C LEU A 17 0.49 -16.85 -14.67
N ASP A 18 0.09 -18.11 -14.88
CA ASP A 18 -1.26 -18.51 -15.28
C ASP A 18 -2.18 -18.79 -14.07
N HIS A 19 -1.63 -18.69 -12.86
CA HIS A 19 -2.36 -19.03 -11.64
C HIS A 19 -3.30 -17.89 -11.23
N ARG A 20 -4.61 -18.12 -11.37
CA ARG A 20 -5.63 -17.22 -10.85
C ARG A 20 -5.84 -17.49 -9.36
N LEU A 21 -5.55 -16.48 -8.55
CA LEU A 21 -5.84 -16.48 -7.12
C LEU A 21 -7.34 -16.25 -6.92
N CYS A 22 -8.12 -17.33 -6.92
CA CYS A 22 -9.56 -17.24 -6.67
C CYS A 22 -9.92 -17.44 -5.20
N ILE A 23 -9.00 -17.98 -4.38
CA ILE A 23 -9.28 -18.36 -2.99
C ILE A 23 -8.03 -18.16 -2.13
N ASN A 24 -8.08 -17.22 -1.19
CA ASN A 24 -7.06 -17.12 -0.15
C ASN A 24 -7.20 -18.33 0.78
N SER A 25 -6.22 -19.22 0.76
CA SER A 25 -6.12 -20.31 1.73
C SER A 25 -5.83 -19.71 3.11
N SER A 26 -6.46 -20.22 4.17
CA SER A 26 -6.22 -19.73 5.53
C SER A 26 -4.72 -19.71 5.85
N GLY A 27 -4.22 -18.58 6.35
CA GLY A 27 -2.80 -18.36 6.66
C GLY A 27 -1.93 -17.83 5.50
N TYR A 28 -2.51 -17.59 4.33
CA TYR A 28 -1.81 -17.00 3.18
C TYR A 28 -2.38 -15.64 2.80
N VAL A 29 -1.50 -14.74 2.39
CA VAL A 29 -1.84 -13.45 1.76
C VAL A 29 -1.23 -13.44 0.37
N SER A 30 -2.03 -13.03 -0.60
CA SER A 30 -1.61 -12.99 -2.00
C SER A 30 -1.56 -11.55 -2.48
N GLU A 31 -0.43 -11.13 -3.05
CA GLU A 31 -0.22 -9.76 -3.50
C GLU A 31 0.38 -9.75 -4.90
N TYR A 32 0.03 -8.72 -5.67
CA TYR A 32 0.61 -8.51 -6.99
C TYR A 32 2.04 -7.99 -6.86
N LEU A 33 2.92 -8.46 -7.74
CA LEU A 33 4.32 -8.01 -7.79
C LEU A 33 4.43 -6.48 -7.90
N ALA A 34 3.57 -5.87 -8.72
CA ALA A 34 3.50 -4.42 -8.91
C ALA A 34 3.25 -3.65 -7.60
N GLN A 35 2.56 -4.25 -6.63
CA GLN A 35 2.31 -3.63 -5.32
C GLN A 35 3.58 -3.65 -4.45
N LEU A 36 4.33 -4.74 -4.47
CA LEU A 36 5.64 -4.83 -3.81
C LEU A 36 6.66 -3.85 -4.42
N GLU A 37 6.65 -3.71 -5.75
CA GLU A 37 7.48 -2.75 -6.49
C GLU A 37 7.09 -1.31 -6.21
N ALA A 38 5.79 -1.05 -5.94
CA ALA A 38 5.29 0.24 -5.47
C ALA A 38 5.62 0.55 -4.00
N GLY A 39 6.34 -0.35 -3.33
CA GLY A 39 6.79 -0.14 -1.95
C GLY A 39 5.82 -0.66 -0.89
N LEU A 40 4.92 -1.60 -1.22
CA LEU A 40 4.21 -2.36 -0.20
C LEU A 40 5.23 -3.16 0.63
N LYS A 41 5.21 -2.98 1.96
CA LYS A 41 6.10 -3.65 2.90
C LYS A 41 5.30 -4.33 4.01
N PHE A 42 5.80 -5.48 4.45
CA PHE A 42 5.20 -6.27 5.53
C PHE A 42 6.11 -6.29 6.76
N PRO A 43 5.56 -6.30 7.99
CA PRO A 43 4.14 -6.12 8.30
C PRO A 43 3.66 -4.70 7.93
N LEU A 44 2.37 -4.57 7.61
CA LEU A 44 1.82 -3.28 7.22
C LEU A 44 1.82 -2.30 8.40
N PRO A 45 2.12 -1.01 8.17
CA PRO A 45 1.94 0.01 9.19
C PRO A 45 0.49 0.07 9.68
N LEU A 46 0.26 0.29 10.99
CA LEU A 46 -1.09 0.39 11.57
C LEU A 46 -2.01 1.39 10.85
N PHE A 47 -1.45 2.49 10.37
CA PHE A 47 -2.23 3.47 9.60
C PHE A 47 -2.72 2.91 8.26
N PHE A 48 -1.94 2.05 7.63
CA PHE A 48 -2.32 1.39 6.37
C PHE A 48 -3.60 0.57 6.58
N HIS A 49 -3.69 -0.19 7.67
CA HIS A 49 -4.91 -0.91 8.05
C HIS A 49 -6.11 0.04 8.21
N LYS A 50 -5.93 1.20 8.86
CA LYS A 50 -6.99 2.20 9.01
C LYS A 50 -7.48 2.75 7.67
N VAL A 51 -6.60 2.91 6.68
CA VAL A 51 -6.97 3.34 5.33
C VAL A 51 -7.84 2.28 4.66
N LEU A 52 -7.42 1.02 4.71
CA LEU A 52 -8.18 -0.11 4.15
C LEU A 52 -9.56 -0.23 4.79
N GLU A 53 -9.63 -0.19 6.12
CA GLU A 53 -10.88 -0.20 6.89
C GLU A 53 -11.76 1.01 6.55
N HIS A 54 -11.18 2.20 6.41
CA HIS A 54 -11.96 3.41 6.10
C HIS A 54 -12.61 3.34 4.72
N PHE A 55 -11.88 2.84 3.72
CA PHE A 55 -12.38 2.74 2.34
C PHE A 55 -13.07 1.40 2.03
N GLN A 56 -13.11 0.47 2.98
CA GLN A 56 -13.71 -0.86 2.83
C GLN A 56 -13.11 -1.62 1.64
N VAL A 57 -11.78 -1.58 1.52
CA VAL A 57 -11.02 -2.23 0.44
C VAL A 57 -9.98 -3.18 1.01
N GLU A 58 -9.70 -4.25 0.27
CA GLU A 58 -8.59 -5.17 0.56
C GLU A 58 -7.28 -4.63 -0.03
N ILE A 59 -6.13 -5.06 0.52
CA ILE A 59 -4.80 -4.65 0.03
C ILE A 59 -4.64 -4.99 -1.45
N GLY A 60 -5.05 -6.20 -1.85
CA GLY A 60 -5.00 -6.68 -3.24
C GLY A 60 -5.85 -5.86 -4.21
N GLN A 61 -6.81 -5.06 -3.73
CA GLN A 61 -7.62 -4.15 -4.54
C GLN A 61 -6.97 -2.78 -4.74
N LEU A 62 -5.90 -2.46 -3.98
CA LEU A 62 -5.20 -1.20 -4.11
C LEU A 62 -4.33 -1.17 -5.37
N HIS A 63 -4.54 -0.14 -6.17
CA HIS A 63 -3.64 0.19 -7.25
C HIS A 63 -2.24 0.56 -6.71
N ALA A 64 -1.18 0.13 -7.39
CA ALA A 64 0.22 0.40 -7.05
C ALA A 64 0.49 1.89 -6.69
N LYS A 65 -0.02 2.82 -7.49
CA LYS A 65 0.10 4.27 -7.20
C LYS A 65 -0.52 4.69 -5.87
N PHE A 66 -1.63 4.07 -5.46
CA PHE A 66 -2.28 4.40 -4.19
C PHE A 66 -1.39 4.01 -2.99
N ILE A 67 -0.69 2.87 -3.10
CA ILE A 67 0.31 2.44 -2.11
C ILE A 67 1.43 3.48 -1.99
N CYS A 68 1.93 4.02 -3.11
CA CYS A 68 2.91 5.10 -3.09
C CYS A 68 2.39 6.34 -2.35
N HIS A 69 1.12 6.72 -2.53
CA HIS A 69 0.53 7.87 -1.85
C HIS A 69 0.41 7.65 -0.33
N ILE A 70 0.01 6.45 0.12
CA ILE A 70 -0.03 6.12 1.55
C ILE A 70 1.38 6.20 2.15
N ASN A 71 2.39 5.63 1.47
CA ASN A 71 3.77 5.67 1.92
C ASN A 71 4.33 7.10 1.97
N ALA A 72 4.11 7.89 0.93
CA ALA A 72 4.54 9.30 0.89
C ALA A 72 3.92 10.11 2.02
N TYR A 73 2.63 9.89 2.29
CA TYR A 73 1.95 10.52 3.41
C TYR A 73 2.55 10.10 4.76
N LEU A 74 2.79 8.80 4.98
CA LEU A 74 3.39 8.32 6.22
C LEU A 74 4.79 8.86 6.47
N ILE A 75 5.62 8.89 5.43
CA ILE A 75 6.96 9.49 5.50
C ILE A 75 6.86 10.97 5.85
N THR A 76 5.90 11.69 5.25
CA THR A 76 5.66 13.11 5.54
C THR A 76 5.22 13.33 6.99
N CYS A 77 4.32 12.50 7.50
CA CYS A 77 3.89 12.55 8.90
C CYS A 77 5.07 12.34 9.87
N VAL A 78 5.94 11.36 9.59
CA VAL A 78 7.14 11.11 10.38
C VAL A 78 8.09 12.31 10.33
N ALA A 79 8.36 12.85 9.14
CA ALA A 79 9.25 13.98 8.96
C ALA A 79 8.76 15.25 9.68
N LEU A 80 7.45 15.46 9.75
CA LEU A 80 6.83 16.61 10.41
C LEU A 80 6.49 16.37 11.89
N GLY A 81 6.73 15.17 12.44
CA GLY A 81 6.34 14.82 13.80
C GLY A 81 4.82 14.80 14.03
N VAL A 82 4.02 14.65 12.97
CA VAL A 82 2.56 14.67 13.02
C VAL A 82 2.02 13.24 13.07
N LYS A 83 1.03 13.00 13.93
CA LYS A 83 0.34 11.71 13.97
C LYS A 83 -0.55 11.54 12.73
N PRO A 84 -0.41 10.46 11.95
CA PRO A 84 -1.24 10.25 10.78
C PRO A 84 -2.71 10.03 11.16
N SER A 85 -3.61 10.73 10.47
CA SER A 85 -5.07 10.55 10.58
C SER A 85 -5.71 10.39 9.19
N ILE A 86 -6.93 9.82 9.15
CA ILE A 86 -7.67 9.66 7.88
C ILE A 86 -8.00 11.02 7.26
N GLY A 87 -8.42 12.00 8.06
CA GLY A 87 -8.77 13.32 7.56
C GLY A 87 -7.59 14.02 6.88
N THR A 88 -6.42 14.00 7.52
CA THR A 88 -5.21 14.60 6.95
C THR A 88 -4.67 13.82 5.75
N PHE A 89 -4.85 12.50 5.72
CA PHE A 89 -4.55 11.69 4.54
C PHE A 89 -5.46 12.03 3.35
N LYS A 90 -6.76 12.22 3.57
CA LYS A 90 -7.70 12.61 2.50
C LYS A 90 -7.32 13.95 1.90
N GLU A 91 -6.97 14.94 2.71
CA GLU A 91 -6.52 16.25 2.22
C GLU A 91 -5.17 16.14 1.50
N PHE A 92 -4.22 15.40 2.05
CA PHE A 92 -2.94 15.13 1.37
C PHE A 92 -3.17 14.48 0.00
N PHE A 93 -4.04 13.47 -0.08
CA PHE A 93 -4.34 12.77 -1.31
C PHE A 93 -5.07 13.67 -2.31
N ARG A 94 -6.05 14.47 -1.87
CA ARG A 94 -6.73 15.47 -2.70
C ARG A 94 -5.75 16.48 -3.29
N LEU A 95 -4.83 17.00 -2.49
CA LEU A 95 -3.79 17.93 -2.92
C LEU A 95 -2.78 17.28 -3.88
N ALA A 96 -2.43 16.03 -3.64
CA ALA A 96 -1.56 15.27 -4.54
C ALA A 96 -2.22 15.09 -5.92
N LEU A 97 -3.53 14.79 -5.96
CA LEU A 97 -4.29 14.69 -7.21
C LEU A 97 -4.49 16.03 -7.90
N SER A 98 -4.75 17.11 -7.16
CA SER A 98 -4.93 18.44 -7.77
C SER A 98 -3.66 18.96 -8.44
N ARG A 99 -2.47 18.60 -7.91
CA ARG A 99 -1.19 18.94 -8.55
C ARG A 99 -0.94 18.21 -9.88
N VAL A 100 -1.60 17.08 -10.12
CA VAL A 100 -1.55 16.40 -11.44
C VAL A 100 -2.32 17.20 -12.50
N GLY A 101 -3.32 18.00 -12.10
CA GLY A 101 -4.07 18.88 -13.00
C GLY A 101 -3.30 20.11 -13.50
N TYR A 102 -2.23 20.52 -12.83
CA TYR A 102 -1.42 21.68 -13.20
C TYR A 102 -0.21 21.34 -14.09
N ILE A 103 -0.05 20.07 -14.52
CA ILE A 103 1.04 19.64 -15.41
C ILE A 103 0.55 19.53 -16.87
N PHE A 104 -0.74 19.78 -17.13
CA PHE A 104 -1.34 19.83 -18.47
C PHE A 104 -2.09 21.14 -18.76
N SER A 105 -1.71 22.24 -18.11
CA SER A 105 -2.23 23.58 -18.38
C SER A 105 -1.12 24.53 -18.80
#